data_AF-A0A6J4TVH1-F1
#
_entry.id   AF-A0A6J4TVH1-F1
#
_cell.length_a   1.000
_cell.length_b   1.000
_cell.length_c   1.000
_cell.angle_alpha   90.00
_cell.angle_beta   90.00
_cell.angle_gamma   90.00
#
_symmetry.space_group_name_H-M   'P 1'
#
loop_
_entity.id
_entity.type
_entity.pdbx_description
1 polymer ?
#
loop_
_entity_poly.entity_id
_entity_poly.type
_entity_poly.pdbx_seq_one_letter_code
_entity_poly.pdbx_strand_id
1 'polypeptide(L)'
;MLRARGAACAAALLIVLLGAGAAAAQQRSPGNSGGLPTNLPRAPADPNALVRPPRDDAPPPGRGLTALRVGAVADGAAKVRRERREYPGATREVYLKGTDRWQVSYFAKTRPGTPRKEIAQVLIDDRSARVLEAWTDYQVPWSMARGYSGAFG
;
A
#
# COMPACT_ATOMS: atom_id res chain seq x y z
N MET A 1 -51.38 40.49 -29.37
CA MET A 1 -52.52 40.68 -28.43
C MET A 1 -51.92 40.83 -27.03
N LEU A 2 -51.49 42.02 -26.57
CA LEU A 2 -52.20 43.25 -26.22
C LEU A 2 -52.96 43.18 -24.87
N ARG A 3 -52.58 44.11 -23.96
CA ARG A 3 -53.24 44.67 -22.76
C ARG A 3 -53.03 43.89 -21.45
N ALA A 4 -52.35 44.38 -20.40
CA ALA A 4 -52.32 45.67 -19.68
C ALA A 4 -53.38 45.83 -18.56
N ARG A 5 -52.86 46.23 -17.38
CA ARG A 5 -53.45 47.00 -16.25
C ARG A 5 -54.18 46.24 -15.12
N GLY A 6 -53.78 46.59 -13.88
CA GLY A 6 -54.65 46.53 -12.69
C GLY A 6 -53.88 46.35 -11.37
N ALA A 7 -53.70 47.43 -10.61
CA ALA A 7 -53.04 47.50 -9.31
C ALA A 7 -54.03 47.30 -8.14
N ALA A 8 -53.56 46.81 -6.97
CA ALA A 8 -53.84 47.39 -5.64
C ALA A 8 -53.22 46.59 -4.46
N CYS A 9 -52.34 47.28 -3.74
CA CYS A 9 -52.08 47.40 -2.30
C CYS A 9 -52.19 46.24 -1.26
N ALA A 10 -51.25 46.36 -0.31
CA ALA A 10 -51.22 45.93 1.11
C ALA A 10 -50.44 44.63 1.38
N ALA A 11 -49.57 44.50 2.38
CA ALA A 11 -48.94 45.41 3.32
C ALA A 11 -47.67 44.70 3.85
N ALA A 12 -46.77 45.47 4.46
CA ALA A 12 -45.46 45.09 5.03
C ALA A 12 -45.42 43.85 5.94
N LEU A 13 -44.26 43.19 6.01
CA LEU A 13 -43.49 43.07 7.26
C LEU A 13 -42.03 42.61 7.00
N LEU A 14 -41.08 43.30 7.66
CA LEU A 14 -39.65 43.03 7.70
C LEU A 14 -39.31 41.66 8.28
N ILE A 15 -38.28 40.97 7.75
CA ILE A 15 -37.26 40.28 8.57
C ILE A 15 -35.88 40.47 7.91
N VAL A 16 -34.99 41.16 8.63
CA VAL A 16 -33.54 41.26 8.39
C VAL A 16 -32.86 40.05 9.01
N LEU A 17 -31.89 39.45 8.33
CA LEU A 17 -30.74 38.77 8.96
C LEU A 17 -29.58 38.68 7.94
N LEU A 18 -28.64 39.63 8.09
CA LEU A 18 -27.32 39.63 7.46
C LEU A 18 -26.38 38.76 8.29
N GLY A 19 -25.79 37.74 7.68
CA GLY A 19 -24.69 36.95 8.25
C GLY A 19 -23.61 36.74 7.21
N ALA A 20 -22.71 37.73 7.08
CA ALA A 20 -21.52 37.66 6.24
C ALA A 20 -20.43 36.82 6.94
N GLY A 21 -19.80 35.92 6.18
CA GLY A 21 -18.74 35.05 6.65
C GLY A 21 -17.34 35.67 6.65
N ALA A 22 -16.40 34.85 7.12
CA ALA A 22 -14.94 34.94 7.04
C ALA A 22 -14.22 35.82 8.09
N ALA A 23 -13.68 35.17 9.11
CA ALA A 23 -12.45 35.59 9.79
C ALA A 23 -11.67 34.35 10.26
N ALA A 24 -10.60 34.02 9.56
CA ALA A 24 -9.67 32.95 9.90
C ALA A 24 -8.80 33.38 11.11
N ALA A 25 -8.88 32.63 12.21
CA ALA A 25 -7.97 32.75 13.34
C ALA A 25 -6.84 31.72 13.20
N GLN A 26 -5.65 32.21 12.86
CA GLN A 26 -4.41 31.47 12.72
C GLN A 26 -3.90 31.01 14.11
N GLN A 27 -3.90 29.70 14.37
CA GLN A 27 -3.26 29.14 15.57
C GLN A 27 -1.73 29.17 15.40
N ARG A 28 -1.05 29.96 16.23
CA ARG A 28 0.41 29.84 16.45
C ARG A 28 0.68 28.56 17.25
N SER A 29 1.52 27.68 16.71
CA SER A 29 2.25 26.70 17.52
C SER A 29 3.74 27.09 17.54
N PRO A 30 4.42 26.95 18.70
CA PRO A 30 5.79 27.39 18.87
C PRO A 30 6.77 26.47 18.13
N GLY A 31 7.85 27.09 17.66
CA GLY A 31 8.90 26.42 16.90
C GLY A 31 9.64 25.36 17.70
N ASN A 32 10.07 24.32 16.99
CA ASN A 32 11.21 23.51 17.39
C ASN A 32 12.14 23.37 16.19
N SER A 33 13.32 23.98 16.33
CA SER A 33 14.45 23.88 15.41
C SER A 33 14.92 22.43 15.32
N GLY A 34 15.00 21.88 14.11
CA GLY A 34 15.49 20.51 13.90
C GLY A 34 15.98 20.35 12.47
N GLY A 35 17.16 19.74 12.34
CA GLY A 35 17.99 19.73 11.13
C GLY A 35 17.29 19.27 9.84
N LEU A 36 17.93 19.62 8.73
CA LEU A 36 17.58 19.22 7.36
C LEU A 36 17.06 17.77 7.32
N PRO A 37 15.83 17.50 6.84
CA PRO A 37 15.34 16.15 6.75
C PRO A 37 16.14 15.39 5.70
N THR A 38 17.08 14.55 6.15
CA THR A 38 17.62 13.48 5.31
C THR A 38 16.53 12.43 5.21
N ASN A 39 15.67 12.57 4.19
CA ASN A 39 14.52 11.70 3.97
C ASN A 39 14.99 10.34 3.43
N LEU A 40 15.52 9.49 4.32
CA LEU A 40 15.75 8.08 4.00
C LEU A 40 14.38 7.38 3.96
N PRO A 41 14.05 6.61 2.90
CA PRO A 41 12.78 5.92 2.83
C PRO A 41 12.66 4.93 4.01
N ARG A 42 11.80 5.29 4.96
CA ARG A 42 11.38 4.44 6.08
C ARG A 42 10.45 3.36 5.54
N ALA A 43 10.54 2.16 6.11
CA ALA A 43 9.54 1.13 5.88
C ALA A 43 8.10 1.69 6.05
N PRO A 44 7.15 1.32 5.18
CA PRO A 44 5.83 1.92 5.20
C PRO A 44 5.12 1.64 6.53
N ALA A 45 4.44 2.67 7.06
CA ALA A 45 3.62 2.54 8.26
C ALA A 45 2.35 1.71 8.01
N ASP A 46 1.86 1.71 6.76
CA ASP A 46 0.79 0.81 6.33
C ASP A 46 1.28 -0.65 6.34
N PRO A 47 0.64 -1.55 7.09
CA PRO A 47 1.04 -2.96 7.19
C PRO A 47 0.94 -3.73 5.86
N ASN A 48 0.21 -3.22 4.87
CA ASN A 48 -0.01 -3.88 3.59
C ASN A 48 0.79 -3.27 2.43
N ALA A 49 1.25 -2.03 2.56
CA ALA A 49 2.03 -1.35 1.54
C ALA A 49 3.33 -2.10 1.23
N LEU A 50 3.65 -2.16 -0.06
CA LEU A 50 4.87 -2.77 -0.58
C LEU A 50 5.83 -1.68 -1.03
N VAL A 51 7.06 -1.73 -0.52
CA VAL A 51 8.12 -0.79 -0.88
C VAL A 51 9.33 -1.57 -1.36
N ARG A 52 9.87 -1.18 -2.52
CA ARG A 52 11.11 -1.77 -3.03
C ARG A 52 12.28 -1.27 -2.16
N PRO A 53 13.15 -2.16 -1.67
CA PRO A 53 14.34 -1.73 -0.93
C PRO A 53 15.25 -0.90 -1.86
N PRO A 54 15.95 0.12 -1.31
CA PRO A 54 16.82 0.98 -2.12
C PRO A 54 18.06 0.23 -2.65
N ARG A 55 18.47 -0.85 -1.98
CA ARG A 55 19.59 -1.72 -2.35
C ARG A 55 19.27 -3.14 -1.94
N ASP A 56 19.82 -4.11 -2.67
CA ASP A 56 19.58 -5.53 -2.37
C ASP A 56 20.61 -6.12 -1.40
N ASP A 57 21.81 -5.55 -1.36
CA ASP A 57 23.00 -6.04 -0.66
C ASP A 57 23.22 -5.41 0.73
N ALA A 58 22.48 -4.35 1.07
CA ALA A 58 22.54 -3.69 2.36
C ALA A 58 21.15 -3.69 3.03
N PRO A 59 21.05 -3.88 4.37
CA PRO A 59 19.78 -3.78 5.06
C PRO A 59 19.21 -2.35 4.96
N PRO A 60 17.94 -2.18 4.54
CA PRO A 60 17.29 -0.88 4.58
C PRO A 60 17.18 -0.34 6.02
N PRO A 61 16.98 0.97 6.22
CA PRO A 61 16.83 1.55 7.56
C PRO A 61 15.73 0.86 8.38
N GLY A 62 16.08 0.45 9.60
CA GLY A 62 15.17 -0.25 10.52
C GLY A 62 14.96 -1.74 10.20
N ARG A 63 15.75 -2.32 9.28
CA ARG A 63 15.72 -3.76 8.96
C ARG A 63 16.97 -4.48 9.41
N GLY A 64 16.80 -5.75 9.76
CA GLY A 64 17.89 -6.68 10.10
C GLY A 64 18.42 -7.45 8.89
N LEU A 65 17.59 -7.66 7.85
CA LEU A 65 17.97 -8.46 6.68
C LEU A 65 18.20 -7.63 5.42
N THR A 66 19.01 -8.19 4.52
CA THR A 66 19.19 -7.70 3.15
C THR A 66 18.17 -8.35 2.21
N ALA A 67 17.82 -7.69 1.11
CA ALA A 67 16.91 -8.27 0.12
C ALA A 67 17.49 -9.55 -0.51
N LEU A 68 18.81 -9.62 -0.69
CA LEU A 68 19.51 -10.82 -1.14
C LEU A 68 19.30 -11.99 -0.17
N ARG A 69 19.46 -11.76 1.14
CA ARG A 69 19.27 -12.80 2.15
C ARG A 69 17.82 -13.28 2.19
N VAL A 70 16.87 -12.34 2.17
CA VAL A 70 15.44 -12.63 2.15
C VAL A 70 15.05 -13.43 0.90
N GLY A 71 15.56 -13.05 -0.28
CA GLY A 71 15.36 -13.80 -1.52
C GLY A 71 15.89 -15.23 -1.45
N ALA A 72 17.07 -15.44 -0.85
CA ALA A 72 17.63 -16.77 -0.66
C ALA A 72 16.80 -17.64 0.29
N VAL A 73 16.27 -17.05 1.37
CA VAL A 73 15.36 -17.75 2.29
C VAL A 73 14.07 -18.15 1.56
N ALA A 74 13.47 -17.24 0.80
CA ALA A 74 12.27 -17.53 0.02
C ALA A 74 12.50 -18.63 -1.03
N ASP A 75 13.66 -18.62 -1.70
CA ASP A 75 14.03 -19.64 -2.69
C ASP A 75 14.18 -21.05 -2.07
N GLY A 76 14.46 -21.13 -0.77
CA GLY A 76 14.52 -22.38 -0.02
C GLY A 76 13.15 -23.01 0.27
N ALA A 77 12.06 -22.24 0.20
CA ALA A 77 10.72 -22.74 0.53
C ALA A 77 10.27 -23.84 -0.45
N ALA A 78 9.86 -24.99 0.08
CA ALA A 78 9.51 -26.16 -0.74
C ALA A 78 8.42 -25.86 -1.80
N LYS A 79 7.43 -25.03 -1.43
CA LYS A 79 6.38 -24.56 -2.35
C LYS A 79 6.96 -23.75 -3.50
N VAL A 80 7.80 -22.75 -3.21
CA VAL A 80 8.48 -21.92 -4.22
C VAL A 80 9.35 -22.78 -5.13
N ARG A 81 10.13 -23.71 -4.56
CA ARG A 81 10.97 -24.62 -5.36
C ARG A 81 10.16 -25.43 -6.35
N ARG A 82 8.94 -25.85 -5.99
CA ARG A 82 8.04 -26.59 -6.87
C ARG A 82 7.51 -25.68 -7.98
N GLU A 83 6.97 -24.51 -7.64
CA GLU A 83 6.46 -23.55 -8.64
C GLU A 83 7.55 -23.16 -9.63
N ARG A 84 8.78 -22.89 -9.17
CA ARG A 84 9.89 -22.53 -10.06
C ARG A 84 10.32 -23.65 -11.01
N ARG A 85 10.02 -24.91 -10.72
CA ARG A 85 10.22 -26.04 -11.66
C ARG A 85 9.13 -26.07 -12.72
N GLU A 86 7.90 -25.74 -12.36
CA GLU A 86 6.75 -25.69 -13.27
C GLU A 86 6.78 -24.46 -14.18
N TYR A 87 7.37 -23.35 -13.69
CA TYR A 87 7.52 -22.10 -14.42
C TYR A 87 9.02 -21.74 -14.63
N PRO A 88 9.73 -22.43 -15.54
CA PRO A 88 11.13 -22.10 -15.86
C PRO A 88 11.30 -20.64 -16.31
N GLY A 89 12.34 -19.98 -15.80
CA GLY A 89 12.61 -18.57 -16.09
C GLY A 89 11.75 -17.58 -15.29
N ALA A 90 10.99 -18.04 -14.30
CA ALA A 90 10.31 -17.16 -13.37
C ALA A 90 11.29 -16.21 -12.65
N THR A 91 10.89 -14.95 -12.52
CA THR A 91 11.66 -13.88 -11.86
C THR A 91 11.14 -13.64 -10.45
N ARG A 92 12.01 -13.23 -9.52
CA ARG A 92 11.63 -12.85 -8.17
C ARG A 92 11.71 -11.34 -7.98
N GLU A 93 10.88 -10.81 -7.09
CA GLU A 93 10.93 -9.44 -6.62
C GLU A 93 10.77 -9.42 -5.10
N VAL A 94 11.59 -8.60 -4.44
CA VAL A 94 11.65 -8.54 -2.97
C VAL A 94 11.17 -7.17 -2.52
N TYR A 95 10.27 -7.17 -1.54
CA TYR A 95 9.59 -5.98 -1.03
C TYR A 95 9.63 -5.94 0.49
N LEU A 96 9.73 -4.73 1.02
CA LEU A 96 9.38 -4.41 2.40
C LEU A 96 7.86 -4.43 2.54
N LYS A 97 7.34 -5.02 3.63
CA LYS A 97 5.91 -5.03 3.96
C LYS A 97 5.70 -4.66 5.43
N GLY A 98 4.99 -3.56 5.69
CA GLY A 98 4.86 -3.01 7.05
C GLY A 98 6.23 -2.70 7.68
N THR A 99 6.37 -2.83 9.00
CA THR A 99 7.57 -2.44 9.76
C THR A 99 8.54 -3.58 10.08
N ASP A 100 8.11 -4.83 9.97
CA ASP A 100 8.83 -6.02 10.47
C ASP A 100 8.83 -7.21 9.50
N ARG A 101 8.17 -7.09 8.35
CA ARG A 101 8.05 -8.18 7.38
C ARG A 101 8.63 -7.83 6.01
N TRP A 102 8.94 -8.90 5.29
CA TRP A 102 9.30 -8.89 3.88
C TRP A 102 8.30 -9.72 3.08
N GLN A 103 8.05 -9.30 1.85
CA GLN A 103 7.31 -10.07 0.88
C GLN A 103 8.22 -10.38 -0.32
N VAL A 104 8.27 -11.64 -0.73
CA VAL A 104 8.93 -12.06 -1.97
C VAL A 104 7.87 -12.56 -2.93
N SER A 105 7.78 -11.93 -4.08
CA SER A 105 6.82 -12.26 -5.14
C SER A 105 7.57 -12.90 -6.31
N TYR A 106 7.03 -14.00 -6.83
CA TYR A 106 7.57 -14.73 -7.98
C TYR A 106 6.62 -14.61 -9.15
N PHE A 107 7.14 -14.22 -10.30
CA PHE A 107 6.38 -14.01 -11.52
C PHE A 107 6.83 -14.96 -12.61
N ALA A 108 5.88 -15.60 -13.29
CA ALA A 108 6.17 -16.38 -14.49
C ALA A 108 6.76 -15.47 -15.58
N LYS A 109 7.62 -16.05 -16.42
CA LYS A 109 8.10 -15.38 -17.63
C LYS A 109 6.92 -15.21 -18.58
N THR A 110 6.60 -13.97 -18.92
CA THR A 110 5.53 -13.63 -19.88
C THR A 110 6.10 -12.92 -21.10
N ARG A 111 5.34 -12.91 -22.20
CA ARG A 111 5.70 -12.14 -23.40
C ARG A 111 5.49 -10.63 -23.13
N PRO A 112 6.27 -9.74 -23.79
CA PRO A 112 5.99 -8.32 -23.75
C PRO A 112 4.53 -8.02 -24.08
N GLY A 113 3.92 -7.07 -23.36
CA GLY A 113 2.50 -6.72 -23.51
C GLY A 113 1.50 -7.69 -22.86
N THR A 114 1.96 -8.80 -22.26
CA THR A 114 1.09 -9.71 -21.49
C THR A 114 1.11 -9.33 -20.00
N PRO A 115 -0.03 -9.33 -19.31
CA PRO A 115 -0.07 -9.14 -17.85
C PRO A 115 0.86 -10.13 -17.14
N ARG A 116 1.54 -9.66 -16.09
CA ARG A 116 2.43 -10.51 -15.29
C ARG A 116 1.59 -11.50 -14.48
N LYS A 117 1.93 -12.79 -14.53
CA LYS A 117 1.34 -13.82 -13.66
C LYS A 117 2.23 -14.01 -12.44
N GLU A 118 1.76 -13.63 -11.25
CA GLU A 118 2.40 -13.99 -9.98
C GLU A 118 2.05 -15.45 -9.66
N ILE A 119 3.07 -16.29 -9.47
CA ILE A 119 2.94 -17.75 -9.28
C ILE A 119 3.23 -18.17 -7.84
N ALA A 120 3.95 -17.36 -7.07
CA ALA A 120 4.18 -17.61 -5.66
C ALA A 120 4.44 -16.31 -4.91
N GLN A 121 4.08 -16.30 -3.63
CA GLN A 121 4.34 -15.21 -2.71
C GLN A 121 4.78 -15.78 -1.36
N VAL A 122 5.83 -15.23 -0.79
CA VAL A 122 6.38 -15.65 0.51
C VAL A 122 6.46 -14.44 1.43
N LEU A 123 5.97 -14.61 2.65
CA LEU A 123 6.05 -13.62 3.71
C LEU A 123 7.10 -14.08 4.72
N ILE A 124 8.08 -13.22 5.01
CA ILE A 124 9.25 -13.53 5.85
C ILE A 124 9.34 -12.51 7.00
N ASP A 125 9.63 -13.02 8.19
CA ASP A 125 9.95 -12.20 9.36
C ASP A 125 11.37 -11.63 9.25
N ASP A 126 11.52 -10.31 9.42
CA ASP A 126 12.81 -9.63 9.29
C ASP A 126 13.79 -9.98 10.40
N ARG A 127 13.34 -10.29 11.62
CA ARG A 127 14.27 -10.52 12.74
C ARG A 127 14.85 -11.93 12.75
N SER A 128 14.01 -12.92 12.45
CA SER A 128 14.35 -14.33 12.57
C SER A 128 14.65 -15.00 11.22
N ALA A 129 14.41 -14.31 10.11
CA ALA A 129 14.50 -14.86 8.75
C ALA A 129 13.61 -16.11 8.55
N ARG A 130 12.52 -16.24 9.32
CA ARG A 130 11.58 -17.35 9.19
C ARG A 130 10.53 -17.04 8.14
N VAL A 131 10.20 -18.05 7.33
CA VAL A 131 9.00 -18.01 6.47
C VAL A 131 7.78 -18.07 7.37
N LEU A 132 6.97 -17.00 7.35
CA LEU A 132 5.70 -16.92 8.05
C LEU A 132 4.62 -17.64 7.23
N GLU A 133 4.54 -17.29 5.94
CA GLU A 133 3.51 -17.78 5.04
C GLU A 133 4.09 -17.95 3.63
N ALA A 134 3.58 -18.94 2.90
CA ALA A 134 3.94 -19.18 1.51
C ALA A 134 2.72 -19.67 0.73
N TRP A 135 2.37 -18.91 -0.31
CA TRP A 135 1.22 -19.13 -1.19
C TRP A 135 1.67 -19.36 -2.62
N THR A 136 0.87 -20.14 -3.35
CA THR A 136 1.17 -20.52 -4.74
C THR A 136 -0.07 -20.43 -5.62
N ASP A 137 0.16 -20.13 -6.89
CA ASP A 137 -0.83 -20.05 -7.97
C ASP A 137 -2.09 -19.27 -7.56
N TYR A 138 -3.27 -19.88 -7.59
CA TYR A 138 -4.56 -19.24 -7.28
C TYR A 138 -4.62 -18.59 -5.88
N GLN A 139 -3.80 -19.02 -4.92
CA GLN A 139 -3.76 -18.43 -3.57
C GLN A 139 -3.10 -17.04 -3.54
N VAL A 140 -2.31 -16.72 -4.57
CA VAL A 140 -1.60 -15.45 -4.67
C VAL A 140 -2.57 -14.28 -4.90
N PRO A 141 -3.43 -14.28 -5.94
CA PRO A 141 -4.37 -13.17 -6.15
C PRO A 141 -5.56 -13.16 -5.20
N TRP A 142 -5.94 -14.29 -4.57
CA TRP A 142 -7.15 -14.39 -3.74
C TRP A 142 -6.82 -14.59 -2.27
N SER A 143 -6.83 -13.51 -1.50
CA SER A 143 -6.60 -13.54 -0.05
C SER A 143 -7.59 -14.43 0.71
N MET A 144 -8.82 -14.60 0.20
CA MET A 144 -9.82 -15.52 0.77
C MET A 144 -9.40 -16.99 0.70
N ALA A 145 -8.66 -17.38 -0.35
CA ALA A 145 -8.12 -18.74 -0.50
C ALA A 145 -6.94 -19.03 0.44
N ARG A 146 -6.47 -18.03 1.20
CA ARG A 146 -5.36 -18.16 2.15
C ARG A 146 -5.79 -18.68 3.52
N GLY A 147 -7.09 -18.87 3.76
CA GLY A 147 -7.63 -19.52 4.96
C GLY A 147 -7.74 -18.65 6.20
N TYR A 148 -7.73 -17.31 6.06
CA TYR A 148 -8.02 -16.42 7.18
C TYR A 148 -9.48 -16.55 7.61
N SER A 149 -9.71 -16.80 8.91
CA SER A 149 -11.05 -16.92 9.50
C SER A 149 -11.88 -15.65 9.27
N GLY A 150 -13.02 -15.77 8.59
CA GLY A 150 -13.93 -14.65 8.26
C GLY A 150 -14.10 -14.34 6.77
N ALA A 151 -13.47 -15.10 5.86
CA ALA A 151 -13.55 -14.89 4.41
C ALA A 151 -14.86 -15.36 3.73
N PHE A 152 -15.81 -15.92 4.50
CA PHE A 152 -17.18 -16.18 4.05
C PHE A 152 -18.14 -15.59 5.07
N GLY A 153 -18.91 -14.60 4.63
CA GLY A 153 -19.97 -13.92 5.37
C GLY A 153 -20.87 -13.22 4.38
#